data_AF-A0AAW1E7G5-F1
#
_entry.id   AF-A0AAW1E7G5-F1
#
_cell.length_a   1.000
_cell.length_b   1.000
_cell.length_c   1.000
_cell.angle_alpha   90.00
_cell.angle_beta   90.00
_cell.angle_gamma   90.00
#
_symmetry.space_group_name_H-M   'P 1'
#
loop_
_entity.id
_entity.type
_entity.pdbx_description
1 polymer ?
#
loop_
_entity_poly.entity_id
_entity_poly.type
_entity_poly.pdbx_seq_one_letter_code
_entity_poly.pdbx_strand_id
1 'polypeptide(L)'
;MDDNTGHSMDDIMAALRAKRAFLRLNRSRMTLFCQELAALVFTKEVLALATLTGKSGKEGTPKRQLDVAKVQATTDAVIEEFRQTRASDVRAVIRRKCNNEQFNKKK
;
A
#
# COMPACT_ATOMS: atom_id res chain seq x y z
N MET A 1 2.72 35.85 11.03
CA MET A 1 2.90 35.07 9.80
C MET A 1 4.32 34.58 9.85
N ASP A 2 4.49 33.28 10.04
CA ASP A 2 5.67 32.45 9.75
C ASP A 2 5.47 31.14 10.52
N ASP A 3 4.60 30.27 10.01
CA ASP A 3 4.52 28.87 10.46
C ASP A 3 5.79 28.16 9.98
N ASN A 4 6.86 28.32 10.77
CA ASN A 4 8.12 27.60 10.61
C ASN A 4 7.85 26.11 10.82
N THR A 5 7.55 25.42 9.72
CA THR A 5 7.21 24.01 9.68
C THR A 5 8.48 23.20 9.95
N GLY A 6 8.80 23.03 11.23
CA GLY A 6 9.81 22.11 11.70
C GLY A 6 9.43 20.68 11.29
N HIS A 7 9.89 20.24 10.13
CA HIS A 7 9.91 18.82 9.80
C HIS A 7 10.89 18.17 10.77
N SER A 8 10.40 17.30 11.65
CA SER A 8 11.26 16.61 12.62
C SER A 8 12.34 15.84 11.85
N MET A 9 13.56 15.77 12.39
CA MET A 9 14.64 14.96 11.82
C MET A 9 14.18 13.51 11.59
N ASP A 10 13.28 13.01 12.45
CA ASP A 10 12.64 11.69 12.30
C ASP A 10 11.81 11.56 11.02
N ASP A 11 11.07 12.60 10.63
CA ASP A 11 10.26 12.61 9.41
C ASP A 11 11.15 12.58 8.17
N ILE A 12 12.24 13.34 8.18
CA ILE A 12 13.25 13.35 7.11
C ILE A 12 13.89 11.96 6.97
N MET A 13 14.29 11.35 8.08
CA MET A 13 14.89 10.03 8.09
C MET A 13 13.92 8.94 7.64
N ALA A 14 12.64 9.05 8.03
CA ALA A 14 11.58 8.15 7.56
C ALA A 14 11.37 8.28 6.05
N ALA A 15 11.30 9.51 5.52
CA ALA A 15 11.16 9.75 4.09
C ALA A 15 12.34 9.20 3.27
N LEU A 16 13.58 9.39 3.74
CA LEU A 16 14.77 8.85 3.09
C LEU A 16 14.77 7.32 3.09
N ARG A 17 14.34 6.69 4.18
CA ARG A 17 14.20 5.23 4.27
C ARG A 17 13.15 4.72 3.28
N ALA A 18 11.99 5.38 3.22
CA ALA A 18 10.93 5.04 2.28
C ALA A 18 11.40 5.17 0.83
N LYS A 19 12.09 6.26 0.49
CA LYS A 19 12.67 6.47 -0.85
C LYS A 19 13.67 5.37 -1.22
N ARG A 20 14.60 5.03 -0.32
CA ARG A 20 15.56 3.94 -0.57
C ARG A 20 14.86 2.59 -0.73
N ALA A 21 13.85 2.30 0.07
CA ALA A 21 13.06 1.07 -0.06
C ALA A 21 12.32 1.01 -1.39
N PHE A 22 11.72 2.13 -1.83
CA PHE A 22 11.04 2.25 -3.12
C PHE A 22 11.96 1.96 -4.32
N LEU A 23 13.20 2.46 -4.27
CA LEU A 23 14.17 2.19 -5.34
C LEU A 23 14.57 0.72 -5.44
N ARG A 24 14.51 -0.03 -4.32
CA ARG A 24 14.88 -1.45 -4.24
C ARG A 24 13.74 -2.42 -4.58
N LEU A 25 12.54 -1.92 -4.87
CA LEU A 25 11.39 -2.75 -5.21
C LEU A 25 11.65 -3.58 -6.47
N ASN A 26 11.12 -4.80 -6.49
CA ASN A 26 11.26 -5.71 -7.61
C ASN A 26 10.40 -5.26 -8.80
N ARG A 27 11.04 -4.91 -9.92
CA ARG A 27 10.38 -4.44 -11.15
C ARG A 27 10.22 -5.53 -12.23
N SER A 28 10.59 -6.78 -11.94
CA SER A 28 10.50 -7.86 -12.94
C SER A 28 9.06 -8.21 -13.34
N ARG A 29 8.10 -8.01 -12.43
CA ARG A 29 6.68 -8.32 -12.65
C ARG A 29 5.80 -7.32 -11.91
N MET A 30 4.75 -6.84 -12.56
CA MET A 30 3.76 -5.91 -12.00
C MET A 30 3.20 -6.39 -10.65
N THR A 31 2.86 -7.68 -10.54
CA THR A 31 2.24 -8.22 -9.32
C THR A 31 3.20 -8.22 -8.13
N LEU A 32 4.49 -8.49 -8.34
CA LEU A 32 5.50 -8.44 -7.29
C LEU A 32 5.76 -7.00 -6.86
N PHE A 33 5.97 -6.11 -7.83
CA PHE A 33 6.15 -4.69 -7.60
C PHE A 33 4.99 -4.10 -6.78
N CYS A 34 3.75 -4.35 -7.20
CA CYS A 34 2.55 -3.86 -6.53
C CYS A 34 2.42 -4.42 -5.09
N GLN A 35 2.73 -5.70 -4.87
CA GLN A 35 2.67 -6.28 -3.52
C GLN A 35 3.70 -5.67 -2.57
N GLU A 36 4.92 -5.45 -3.04
CA GLU A 36 5.98 -4.85 -2.23
C GLU A 36 5.73 -3.35 -2.00
N LEU A 37 5.28 -2.63 -3.04
CA LEU A 37 4.88 -1.23 -2.92
C LEU A 37 3.71 -1.06 -1.93
N ALA A 38 2.69 -1.92 -2.01
CA ALA A 38 1.58 -1.89 -1.05
C ALA A 38 2.06 -2.14 0.38
N ALA A 39 3.00 -3.08 0.58
CA ALA A 39 3.58 -3.32 1.90
C ALA A 39 4.42 -2.12 2.40
N LEU A 40 5.05 -1.37 1.50
CA LEU A 40 5.78 -0.15 1.84
C LEU A 40 4.84 1.01 2.21
N VAL A 41 3.77 1.22 1.45
CA VAL A 41 2.82 2.33 1.63
C VAL A 41 1.89 2.12 2.83
N PHE A 42 1.42 0.90 3.02
CA PHE A 42 0.41 0.59 4.04
C PHE A 42 0.97 -0.13 5.25
N THR A 43 2.14 -0.77 5.17
CA THR A 43 2.63 -1.75 6.16
C THR A 43 1.82 -3.05 6.19
N LYS A 44 2.48 -4.15 6.57
CA LYS A 44 1.83 -5.48 6.67
C LYS A 44 0.72 -5.50 7.73
N GLU A 45 0.91 -4.78 8.82
CA GLU A 45 -0.03 -4.71 9.94
C GLU A 45 -1.37 -4.07 9.52
N VAL A 46 -1.31 -2.95 8.78
CA VAL A 46 -2.51 -2.30 8.26
C VAL A 46 -3.18 -3.19 7.21
N LEU A 47 -2.40 -3.79 6.31
CA LEU A 47 -2.94 -4.72 5.30
C LEU A 47 -3.65 -5.93 5.94
N ALA A 48 -3.16 -6.40 7.09
CA ALA A 48 -3.78 -7.47 7.87
C ALA A 48 -5.07 -7.04 8.60
N LEU A 49 -5.33 -5.75 8.75
CA LEU A 49 -6.48 -5.20 9.47
C LEU A 49 -7.51 -4.52 8.55
N ALA A 50 -7.08 -4.14 7.35
CA ALA A 50 -7.87 -3.35 6.42
C ALA A 50 -8.31 -4.15 5.19
N THR A 51 -9.24 -3.56 4.44
CA THR A 51 -9.65 -4.04 3.11
C THR A 51 -9.71 -2.87 2.14
N LEU A 52 -9.69 -3.18 0.85
CA LEU A 52 -9.77 -2.16 -0.21
C LEU A 52 -11.02 -1.27 -0.11
N THR A 53 -12.16 -1.82 0.32
CA THR A 53 -13.47 -1.13 0.29
C THR A 53 -14.15 -1.01 1.65
N GLY A 54 -13.50 -1.45 2.73
CA GLY A 54 -14.08 -1.50 4.07
C GLY A 54 -15.18 -2.57 4.25
N LYS A 55 -15.58 -3.26 3.17
CA LYS A 55 -16.64 -4.26 3.21
C LYS A 55 -16.17 -5.52 3.92
N SER A 56 -16.95 -5.98 4.88
CA SER A 56 -16.84 -7.30 5.47
C SER A 56 -17.19 -8.36 4.42
N GLY A 57 -16.57 -9.55 4.53
CA GLY A 57 -17.08 -10.73 3.84
C GLY A 57 -18.39 -11.21 4.47
N LYS A 58 -18.76 -12.47 4.24
CA LYS A 58 -19.99 -13.08 4.79
C LYS A 58 -20.16 -12.99 6.33
N GLU A 59 -19.09 -12.75 7.09
CA GLU A 59 -19.09 -12.80 8.58
C GLU A 59 -19.12 -11.44 9.31
N GLY A 60 -19.62 -10.37 8.68
CA GLY A 60 -20.27 -9.28 9.44
C GLY A 60 -19.40 -8.30 10.26
N THR A 61 -18.08 -8.49 10.42
CA THR A 61 -17.24 -7.48 11.10
C THR A 61 -16.73 -6.42 10.11
N PRO A 62 -17.16 -5.15 10.19
CA PRO A 62 -16.67 -4.09 9.30
C PRO A 62 -15.16 -3.94 9.46
N LYS A 63 -14.44 -4.01 8.35
CA LYS A 63 -12.98 -3.86 8.32
C LYS A 63 -12.63 -2.43 7.99
N ARG A 64 -11.50 -1.94 8.51
CA ARG A 64 -10.99 -0.61 8.16
C ARG A 64 -10.80 -0.54 6.63
N GLN A 65 -11.25 0.54 6.00
CA GLN A 65 -10.93 0.78 4.60
C GLN A 65 -9.48 1.28 4.48
N LEU A 66 -8.75 0.80 3.47
CA LEU A 66 -7.48 1.41 3.10
C LEU A 66 -7.69 2.87 2.69
N ASP A 67 -6.74 3.72 3.03
CA ASP A 67 -6.73 5.12 2.63
C ASP A 67 -6.85 5.23 1.09
N VAL A 68 -7.92 5.88 0.63
CA VAL A 68 -8.27 5.95 -0.80
C VAL A 68 -7.21 6.74 -1.58
N ALA A 69 -6.64 7.80 -1.00
CA ALA A 69 -5.62 8.59 -1.64
C ALA A 69 -4.33 7.77 -1.81
N LYS A 70 -3.94 7.00 -0.78
CA LYS A 70 -2.79 6.09 -0.88
C LYS A 70 -3.02 4.96 -1.88
N VAL A 71 -4.25 4.43 -1.98
CA VAL A 71 -4.60 3.41 -2.98
C VAL A 71 -4.49 3.98 -4.39
N GLN A 72 -4.96 5.21 -4.60
CA GLN A 72 -4.86 5.88 -5.89
C GLN A 72 -3.40 6.14 -6.26
N ALA A 73 -2.60 6.72 -5.35
CA ALA A 73 -1.17 6.95 -5.59
C ALA A 73 -0.39 5.64 -5.87
N THR A 74 -0.72 4.56 -5.15
CA THR A 74 -0.15 3.22 -5.44
C THR A 74 -0.56 2.74 -6.83
N THR A 75 -1.80 2.99 -7.24
CA THR A 75 -2.31 2.62 -8.56
C THR A 75 -1.58 3.38 -9.66
N ASP A 76 -1.42 4.69 -9.50
CA ASP A 76 -0.76 5.55 -10.48
C ASP A 76 0.72 5.15 -10.64
N ALA A 77 1.44 4.93 -9.54
CA ALA A 77 2.83 4.48 -9.58
C ALA A 77 3.01 3.11 -10.27
N VAL A 78 2.08 2.18 -10.08
CA VAL A 78 2.13 0.86 -10.77
C VAL A 78 1.85 1.01 -12.25
N ILE A 79 0.91 1.87 -12.64
CA ILE A 79 0.58 2.12 -14.06
C ILE A 79 1.73 2.87 -14.75
N GLU A 80 2.39 3.79 -14.07
CA GLU A 80 3.56 4.51 -14.58
C GLU A 80 4.71 3.55 -14.91
N GLU A 81 5.02 2.62 -13.99
CA GLU A 81 6.06 1.61 -14.17
C GLU A 81 5.64 0.51 -15.17
N PHE A 82 4.37 0.09 -15.16
CA PHE A 82 3.83 -0.97 -16.01
C PHE A 82 2.64 -0.46 -16.85
N ARG A 83 2.94 0.32 -17.89
CA ARG A 83 1.97 1.06 -18.73
C ARG A 83 0.80 0.24 -19.32
N GLN A 84 0.92 -1.07 -19.43
CA GLN A 84 -0.14 -1.95 -19.92
C GLN A 84 -1.12 -2.41 -18.83
N THR A 85 -0.87 -2.05 -17.57
CA THR A 85 -1.66 -2.48 -16.41
C THR A 85 -2.91 -1.62 -16.27
N ARG A 86 -4.05 -2.26 -15.94
CA ARG A 86 -5.29 -1.52 -15.64
C ARG A 86 -5.41 -1.29 -14.15
N ALA A 87 -6.07 -0.21 -13.76
CA ALA A 87 -6.37 0.09 -12.35
C ALA A 87 -7.12 -1.06 -11.65
N SER A 88 -7.97 -1.80 -12.37
CA SER A 88 -8.67 -3.00 -11.86
C SER A 88 -7.70 -4.10 -11.44
N ASP A 89 -6.62 -4.30 -12.19
CA ASP A 89 -5.63 -5.35 -11.94
C ASP A 89 -4.81 -5.00 -10.69
N VAL A 90 -4.40 -3.73 -10.56
CA VAL A 90 -3.69 -3.24 -9.37
C VAL A 90 -4.57 -3.40 -8.13
N ARG A 91 -5.83 -2.97 -8.19
CA ARG A 91 -6.80 -3.13 -7.10
C ARG A 91 -7.02 -4.59 -6.72
N ALA A 92 -7.04 -5.50 -7.70
CA ALA A 92 -7.14 -6.93 -7.44
C ALA A 92 -5.90 -7.48 -6.71
N VAL A 93 -4.69 -7.01 -7.05
CA VAL A 93 -3.45 -7.37 -6.36
C VAL A 93 -3.43 -6.84 -4.92
N ILE A 94 -3.77 -5.57 -4.70
CA ILE A 94 -3.86 -4.97 -3.36
C ILE A 94 -4.84 -5.76 -2.48
N ARG A 95 -6.02 -6.11 -3.03
CA ARG A 95 -7.01 -6.93 -2.32
C ARG A 95 -6.46 -8.31 -1.94
N ARG A 96 -5.79 -9.01 -2.86
CA ARG A 96 -5.15 -10.30 -2.57
C ARG A 96 -4.08 -10.15 -1.49
N LYS A 97 -3.29 -9.08 -1.53
CA LYS A 97 -2.27 -8.79 -0.52
C LYS A 97 -2.88 -8.62 0.87
N CYS A 98 -3.98 -7.86 1.01
CA CYS A 98 -4.71 -7.74 2.28
C CYS A 98 -5.16 -9.11 2.81
N ASN A 99 -5.73 -9.95 1.95
CA ASN A 99 -6.18 -11.30 2.33
C ASN A 99 -5.02 -12.19 2.81
N ASN A 100 -3.86 -12.11 2.14
CA ASN A 100 -2.68 -12.87 2.52
C ASN A 100 -2.12 -12.43 3.88
N GLU A 101 -2.00 -11.12 4.13
CA GLU A 101 -1.52 -10.62 5.43
C GLU A 101 -2.52 -10.95 6.55
N GLN A 102 -3.83 -10.93 6.27
CA GLN A 102 -4.87 -11.39 7.21
C GLN A 102 -4.73 -12.88 7.56
N PHE A 103 -4.45 -13.73 6.56
CA PHE A 103 -4.22 -15.15 6.78
C PHE A 103 -2.95 -15.38 7.60
N ASN A 104 -1.86 -14.69 7.25
CA ASN A 104 -0.58 -14.80 7.95
C ASN A 104 -0.65 -14.33 9.40
N LYS A 105 -1.46 -13.32 9.72
CA LYS A 105 -1.66 -12.84 11.10
C LYS A 105 -2.40 -13.84 11.99
N LYS A 106 -3.23 -14.71 11.40
CA LYS A 106 -4.00 -15.74 12.14
C LYS A 106 -3.18 -17.00 12.44
N LYS A 107 -2.00 -17.13 11.84
CA LYS A 107 -1.07 -18.25 12.04
C LYS A 107 -0.07 -17.90 13.12
#